data_AF-A0A1Q4GRM7-F1
#
_entry.id   AF-A0A1Q4GRM7-F1
#
_cell.length_a   1.000
_cell.length_b   1.000
_cell.length_c   1.000
_cell.angle_alpha   90.00
_cell.angle_beta   90.00
_cell.angle_gamma   90.00
#
_symmetry.space_group_name_H-M   'P 1'
#
loop_
_entity.id
_entity.type
_entity.pdbx_description
1 polymer ?
#
loop_
_entity_poly.entity_id
_entity_poly.type
_entity_poly.pdbx_seq_one_letter_code
_entity_poly.pdbx_strand_id
1 'polypeptide(L)'
;MLSEKINAFRQRLTRLDRQPLGRAALVIILLLDLFILTSVFRGLADHTRQLSAPEETIPPLCQDIVIDRTWNTQNRLDRISSLVSGFATRRFPLERETREPSREHRLCAPIVSAFEAIRTDGELARGLNELRHIKQENTTLRAGLEQVKGAYDSQLLEKIAGEKKPGPSAEGLRKQLDEQITALDESVRREGELGQTLERAPKIQAFYQLMEGVSDADRTGLANDLRRLNFWYPAKRLGWQMLFLLPLLAVFYFWNSRSVARDRPYQMLVSSHLLVVATIPLLFKIIELAYDILPRRFFRHLIDLLEAIKLVAIWHYLVIAVAIAVAMALIYLFQRKLFSPERVLQRRIARGECHACGLRLPPGSRHCPACGAAQFRECRHCHQPTLTHCRFCTFCGQAD
;
A
#
# COMPACT_ATOMS: atom_id res chain seq x y z
N MET A 1 -21.79 -32.88 -0.15
CA MET A 1 -20.38 -32.98 -0.59
C MET A 1 -19.44 -31.88 -0.08
N LEU A 2 -19.45 -30.63 -0.59
CA LEU A 2 -18.44 -29.63 -0.17
C LEU A 2 -18.54 -29.26 1.33
N SER A 3 -19.76 -29.08 1.83
CA SER A 3 -20.04 -28.76 3.24
C SER A 3 -19.63 -29.88 4.20
N GLU A 4 -19.81 -31.15 3.82
CA GLU A 4 -19.38 -32.30 4.62
C GLU A 4 -17.86 -32.40 4.71
N LYS A 5 -17.16 -32.17 3.61
CA LYS A 5 -15.68 -32.12 3.59
C LYS A 5 -15.15 -31.00 4.49
N ILE A 6 -15.78 -29.82 4.46
CA ILE A 6 -15.42 -28.69 5.33
C ILE A 6 -15.68 -29.01 6.81
N ASN A 7 -16.81 -29.65 7.12
CA ASN A 7 -17.14 -30.03 8.49
C ASN A 7 -16.19 -31.11 9.04
N ALA A 8 -15.84 -32.12 8.23
CA ALA A 8 -14.86 -33.12 8.59
C ALA A 8 -13.46 -32.50 8.80
N PHE A 9 -13.06 -31.55 7.95
CA PHE A 9 -11.81 -30.82 8.11
C PHE A 9 -11.78 -29.97 9.40
N ARG A 10 -12.86 -29.25 9.69
CA ARG A 10 -13.01 -28.48 10.92
C ARG A 10 -12.94 -29.34 12.18
N GLN A 11 -13.54 -30.53 12.15
CA GLN A 11 -13.48 -31.47 13.26
C GLN A 11 -12.03 -31.93 13.53
N ARG A 12 -11.22 -32.11 12.48
CA ARG A 12 -9.79 -32.49 12.60
C ARG A 12 -8.90 -31.39 13.18
N LEU A 13 -9.29 -30.12 13.03
CA LEU A 13 -8.57 -28.97 13.63
C LEU A 13 -8.91 -28.73 15.11
N THR A 14 -9.97 -29.35 15.64
CA THR A 14 -10.50 -29.00 16.97
C THR A 14 -10.81 -30.21 17.86
N ARG A 15 -10.57 -31.43 17.37
CA ARG A 15 -10.75 -32.68 18.11
C ARG A 15 -9.51 -33.56 18.00
N LEU A 16 -9.19 -34.22 19.11
CA LEU A 16 -8.18 -35.25 19.23
C LEU A 16 -8.89 -36.47 19.85
N ASP A 17 -8.82 -37.64 19.19
CA ASP A 17 -9.48 -38.88 19.65
C ASP A 17 -10.93 -38.71 20.13
N ARG A 18 -11.75 -38.05 19.30
CA ARG A 18 -13.19 -37.77 19.54
C ARG A 18 -13.48 -36.84 20.72
N GLN A 19 -12.46 -36.33 21.42
CA GLN A 19 -12.59 -35.33 22.47
C GLN A 19 -12.21 -33.92 21.98
N PRO A 20 -12.82 -32.86 22.53
CA PRO A 20 -12.41 -31.49 22.23
C PRO A 20 -11.01 -31.23 22.79
N LEU A 21 -10.18 -30.49 22.04
CA LEU A 21 -8.85 -30.12 22.51
C LEU A 21 -8.90 -29.33 23.82
N GLY A 22 -8.02 -29.69 24.76
CA GLY A 22 -7.78 -28.92 25.97
C GLY A 22 -7.26 -27.52 25.63
N ARG A 23 -7.61 -26.52 26.46
CA ARG A 23 -7.22 -25.11 26.23
C ARG A 23 -5.69 -24.94 26.14
N ALA A 24 -4.93 -25.68 26.95
CA ALA A 24 -3.46 -25.65 26.92
C ALA A 24 -2.88 -26.15 25.60
N ALA A 25 -3.39 -27.27 25.07
CA ALA A 25 -2.95 -27.82 23.79
C ALA A 25 -3.29 -26.88 22.62
N LEU A 26 -4.45 -26.21 22.66
CA LEU A 26 -4.82 -25.21 21.65
C LEU A 26 -3.89 -24.00 21.68
N VAL A 27 -3.49 -23.52 22.87
CA VAL A 27 -2.52 -22.42 23.00
C VAL A 27 -1.16 -22.82 22.43
N ILE A 28 -0.68 -24.03 22.72
CA ILE A 28 0.60 -24.53 22.19
C ILE A 28 0.57 -24.59 20.66
N ILE A 29 -0.52 -25.10 20.08
CA ILE A 29 -0.68 -25.18 18.63
C ILE A 29 -0.73 -23.78 18.00
N LEU A 30 -1.43 -22.82 18.62
CA LEU A 30 -1.44 -21.43 18.12
C LEU A 30 -0.06 -20.78 18.16
N LEU A 31 0.75 -21.03 19.20
CA LEU A 31 2.12 -20.53 19.26
C LEU A 31 3.00 -21.16 18.18
N LEU A 32 2.85 -22.46 17.94
CA LEU A 32 3.53 -23.16 16.84
C LEU A 32 3.11 -22.58 15.47
N ASP A 33 1.82 -22.39 15.26
CA ASP A 33 1.26 -21.82 14.03
C ASP A 33 1.81 -20.41 13.78
N LEU A 34 1.87 -19.56 14.81
CA LEU A 34 2.44 -18.20 14.73
C LEU A 34 3.93 -18.23 14.41
N PHE A 35 4.69 -19.10 15.06
CA PHE A 35 6.12 -19.27 14.82
C PHE A 35 6.39 -19.68 13.36
N ILE A 36 5.67 -20.68 12.88
CA ILE A 36 5.82 -21.19 11.51
C ILE A 36 5.39 -20.14 10.50
N LEU A 37 4.26 -19.46 10.73
CA LEU A 37 3.80 -18.38 9.85
C LEU A 37 4.87 -17.28 9.74
N THR A 38 5.43 -16.85 10.86
CA THR A 38 6.49 -15.82 10.90
C THR A 38 7.75 -16.28 10.18
N SER A 39 8.16 -17.53 10.40
CA SER A 39 9.32 -18.14 9.75
C SER A 39 9.14 -18.24 8.23
N VAL A 40 7.96 -18.69 7.76
CA VAL A 40 7.63 -18.77 6.33
C VAL A 40 7.61 -17.38 5.69
N PHE A 41 7.02 -16.37 6.33
CA PHE A 41 7.04 -15.01 5.80
C PHE A 41 8.45 -14.42 5.71
N ARG A 42 9.29 -14.63 6.74
CA ARG A 42 10.69 -14.19 6.71
C ARG A 42 11.49 -14.90 5.63
N GLY A 43 11.41 -16.23 5.57
CA GLY A 43 12.07 -17.03 4.54
C GLY A 43 11.63 -16.66 3.12
N LEU A 44 10.33 -16.39 2.93
CA LEU A 44 9.80 -15.91 1.66
C LEU A 44 10.38 -14.53 1.27
N ALA A 45 10.46 -13.60 2.24
CA ALA A 45 11.05 -12.28 2.03
C ALA A 45 12.54 -12.37 1.69
N ASP A 46 13.30 -13.21 2.39
CA ASP A 46 14.72 -13.45 2.14
C ASP A 46 14.97 -14.06 0.77
N HIS A 47 14.18 -15.07 0.39
CA HIS A 47 14.27 -15.72 -0.91
C HIS A 47 13.91 -14.76 -2.05
N THR A 48 12.88 -13.92 -1.86
CA THR A 48 12.49 -12.94 -2.89
C THR A 48 13.45 -11.76 -3.02
N ARG A 49 14.21 -11.41 -1.97
CA ARG A 49 15.27 -10.38 -2.03
C ARG A 49 16.44 -10.76 -2.95
N GLN A 50 16.57 -12.03 -3.31
CA GLN A 50 17.58 -12.47 -4.28
C GLN A 50 17.22 -12.06 -5.73
N LEU A 51 15.96 -11.74 -5.99
CA LEU A 51 15.51 -11.27 -7.30
C LEU A 51 15.74 -9.77 -7.44
N SER A 52 16.61 -9.37 -8.37
CA SER A 52 16.88 -7.95 -8.65
C SER A 52 15.61 -7.21 -9.05
N ALA A 53 15.31 -6.11 -8.36
CA ALA A 53 14.21 -5.23 -8.72
C ALA A 53 14.51 -4.45 -10.01
N PRO A 54 13.51 -4.02 -10.79
CA PRO A 54 13.72 -3.17 -11.97
C PRO A 54 14.48 -1.88 -11.64
N GLU A 55 14.28 -1.34 -10.43
CA GLU A 55 14.94 -0.15 -9.89
C GLU A 55 16.43 -0.37 -9.56
N GLU A 56 16.89 -1.62 -9.44
CA GLU A 56 18.32 -1.92 -9.33
C GLU A 56 19.01 -1.86 -10.70
N THR A 57 18.32 -2.29 -11.76
CA THR A 57 18.86 -2.24 -13.12
C THR A 57 18.75 -0.84 -13.73
N ILE A 58 17.62 -0.16 -13.55
CA ILE A 58 17.38 1.20 -14.03
C ILE A 58 16.98 2.07 -12.85
N PRO A 59 17.94 2.70 -12.15
CA PRO A 59 17.67 3.50 -10.96
C PRO A 59 16.71 4.66 -11.24
N PRO A 60 15.87 5.08 -10.27
CA PRO A 60 14.96 6.22 -10.42
C PRO A 60 15.66 7.52 -10.86
N LEU A 61 16.90 7.73 -10.40
CA LEU A 61 17.72 8.87 -10.84
C LEU A 61 18.04 8.80 -12.34
N CYS A 62 18.35 7.62 -12.88
CA CYS A 62 18.56 7.44 -14.32
C CYS A 62 17.26 7.65 -15.10
N GLN A 63 16.12 7.20 -14.56
CA GLN A 63 14.80 7.42 -15.17
C GLN A 63 14.50 8.93 -15.27
N ASP A 64 14.67 9.68 -14.19
CA ASP A 64 14.42 11.12 -14.17
C ASP A 64 15.38 11.89 -15.11
N ILE A 65 16.65 11.48 -15.17
CA ILE A 65 17.64 12.13 -16.05
C ILE A 65 17.41 11.80 -17.53
N VAL A 66 17.17 10.53 -17.88
CA VAL A 66 17.21 10.07 -19.29
C VAL A 66 15.82 10.01 -19.92
N ILE A 67 14.80 9.60 -19.18
CA ILE A 67 13.45 9.36 -19.69
C ILE A 67 12.57 10.59 -19.48
N ASP A 68 12.56 11.15 -18.27
CA ASP A 68 11.58 12.18 -17.90
C ASP A 68 12.00 13.61 -18.28
N ARG A 69 13.27 13.80 -18.71
CA ARG A 69 13.84 15.12 -19.03
C ARG A 69 14.50 15.17 -20.38
N THR A 70 14.32 16.30 -21.04
CA THR A 70 15.07 16.70 -22.23
C THR A 70 16.15 17.71 -21.84
N TRP A 71 17.30 17.61 -22.51
CA TRP A 71 18.50 18.38 -22.21
C TRP A 71 18.86 19.24 -23.41
N ASN A 72 18.97 20.54 -23.20
CA ASN A 72 19.45 21.50 -24.18
C ASN A 72 20.26 22.60 -23.50
N THR A 73 20.93 23.44 -24.30
CA THR A 73 21.79 24.51 -23.80
C THR A 73 21.07 25.53 -22.91
N GLN A 74 19.76 25.70 -23.08
CA GLN A 74 18.96 26.68 -22.31
C GLN A 74 18.49 26.13 -20.97
N ASN A 75 18.29 24.81 -20.83
CA ASN A 75 17.66 24.23 -19.66
C ASN A 75 18.58 23.34 -18.81
N ARG A 76 19.72 22.90 -19.35
CA ARG A 76 20.57 21.86 -18.74
C ARG A 76 21.05 22.24 -17.33
N LEU A 77 21.44 23.50 -17.12
CA LEU A 77 21.92 23.97 -15.83
C LEU A 77 20.79 24.00 -14.78
N ASP A 78 19.61 24.47 -15.19
CA ASP A 78 18.42 24.51 -14.34
C ASP A 78 17.95 23.10 -13.96
N ARG A 79 18.05 22.15 -14.90
CA ARG A 79 17.74 20.74 -14.64
C ARG A 79 18.70 20.16 -13.61
N ILE A 80 20.02 20.33 -13.75
CA ILE A 80 21.00 19.87 -12.75
C ILE A 80 20.72 20.51 -11.39
N SER A 81 20.55 21.83 -11.34
CA SER A 81 20.26 22.55 -10.11
C SER A 81 19.01 22.00 -9.41
N SER A 82 17.91 21.78 -10.16
CA SER A 82 16.68 21.18 -9.63
C SER A 82 16.87 19.76 -9.10
N LEU A 83 17.70 18.95 -9.75
CA LEU A 83 17.99 17.58 -9.34
C LEU A 83 18.82 17.57 -8.05
N VAL A 84 19.87 18.37 -7.96
CA VAL A 84 20.72 18.44 -6.76
C VAL A 84 19.92 18.90 -5.54
N SER A 85 19.08 19.92 -5.67
CA SER A 85 18.23 20.38 -4.57
C SER A 85 17.08 19.42 -4.23
N GLY A 86 16.50 18.76 -5.24
CA GLY A 86 15.39 17.82 -5.07
C GLY A 86 15.80 16.55 -4.32
N PHE A 87 17.01 16.05 -4.57
CA PHE A 87 17.55 14.88 -3.86
C PHE A 87 18.11 15.19 -2.46
N ALA A 88 18.34 16.47 -2.12
CA ALA A 88 18.67 16.87 -0.75
C ALA A 88 17.44 16.81 0.20
N THR A 89 16.23 16.95 -0.35
CA THR A 89 14.97 17.01 0.43
C THR A 89 14.20 15.69 0.44
N ARG A 90 14.34 14.86 -0.61
CA ARG A 90 13.79 13.50 -0.61
C ARG A 90 14.74 12.57 0.13
N ARG A 91 14.28 11.99 1.25
CA ARG A 91 14.82 10.77 1.87
C ARG A 91 14.67 9.57 0.91
N PHE A 92 15.21 9.67 -0.29
CA PHE A 92 15.65 8.49 -1.01
C PHE A 92 17.08 8.27 -0.52
N PRO A 93 17.32 7.41 0.49
CA PRO A 93 18.65 6.88 0.64
C PRO A 93 18.95 6.21 -0.70
N LEU A 94 19.80 6.84 -1.51
CA LEU A 94 20.56 6.14 -2.51
C LEU A 94 21.52 5.28 -1.68
N GLU A 95 21.02 4.15 -1.16
CA GLU A 95 21.81 3.07 -0.57
C GLU A 95 22.67 2.49 -1.70
N ARG A 96 23.70 3.26 -2.09
CA ARG A 96 24.70 2.82 -3.06
C ARG A 96 25.74 1.93 -2.38
N GLU A 97 25.88 2.04 -1.05
CA GLU A 97 26.77 1.18 -0.25
C GLU A 97 26.45 -0.32 -0.39
N THR A 98 25.26 -0.69 -0.87
CA THR A 98 24.89 -2.09 -1.16
C THR A 98 24.62 -2.41 -2.62
N ARG A 99 24.73 -1.45 -3.56
CA ARG A 99 24.42 -1.70 -4.99
C ARG A 99 25.70 -2.06 -5.74
N GLU A 100 25.77 -3.30 -6.22
CA GLU A 100 26.80 -3.73 -7.15
C GLU A 100 26.63 -2.98 -8.50
N PRO A 101 27.62 -2.16 -8.93
CA PRO A 101 27.55 -1.42 -10.19
C PRO A 101 27.37 -2.32 -11.42
N SER A 102 27.72 -3.60 -11.30
CA SER A 102 27.62 -4.62 -12.35
C SER A 102 26.19 -4.98 -12.75
N ARG A 103 25.17 -4.57 -11.97
CA ARG A 103 23.75 -4.85 -12.25
C ARG A 103 23.01 -3.70 -12.92
N GLU A 104 23.65 -2.54 -13.04
CA GLU A 104 23.07 -1.35 -13.65
C GLU A 104 23.06 -1.45 -15.18
N HIS A 105 22.05 -0.83 -15.79
CA HIS A 105 21.96 -0.70 -17.24
C HIS A 105 23.17 0.07 -17.80
N ARG A 106 23.70 -0.38 -18.95
CA ARG A 106 24.90 0.18 -19.60
C ARG A 106 24.86 1.70 -19.75
N LEU A 107 23.69 2.26 -20.08
CA LEU A 107 23.49 3.71 -20.22
C LEU A 107 23.43 4.45 -18.88
N CYS A 108 22.93 3.80 -17.82
CA CYS A 108 22.68 4.45 -16.54
C CYS A 108 23.95 4.62 -15.69
N ALA A 109 24.81 3.60 -15.65
CA ALA A 109 26.02 3.61 -14.82
C ALA A 109 26.93 4.86 -15.00
N PRO A 110 27.31 5.25 -16.25
CA PRO A 110 28.13 6.45 -16.44
C PRO A 110 27.39 7.75 -16.09
N ILE A 111 26.09 7.84 -16.38
CA ILE A 111 25.27 9.04 -16.13
C ILE A 111 25.08 9.26 -14.63
N VAL A 112 24.71 8.21 -13.90
CA VAL A 112 24.48 8.28 -12.46
C VAL A 112 25.79 8.55 -11.71
N SER A 113 26.90 7.95 -12.13
CA SER A 113 28.21 8.24 -11.52
C SER A 113 28.66 9.68 -11.77
N ALA A 114 28.49 10.21 -12.99
CA ALA A 114 28.80 11.61 -13.29
C ALA A 114 27.91 12.59 -12.49
N PHE A 115 26.61 12.32 -12.39
CA PHE A 115 25.71 13.14 -11.57
C PHE A 115 26.08 13.09 -10.08
N GLU A 116 26.43 11.92 -9.55
CA GLU A 116 26.84 11.82 -8.15
C GLU A 116 28.14 12.56 -7.86
N ALA A 117 29.10 12.58 -8.79
CA ALA A 117 30.31 13.37 -8.65
C ALA A 117 30.04 14.88 -8.54
N ILE A 118 28.98 15.38 -9.16
CA ILE A 118 28.50 16.77 -9.03
C ILE A 118 27.83 16.96 -7.67
N ARG A 119 26.97 16.02 -7.26
CA ARG A 119 26.20 16.11 -6.01
C ARG A 119 27.07 16.05 -4.76
N THR A 120 28.10 15.20 -4.75
CA THR A 120 29.00 15.02 -3.60
C THR A 120 30.07 16.10 -3.50
N ASP A 121 30.24 16.91 -4.55
CA ASP A 121 31.11 18.07 -4.54
C ASP A 121 30.44 19.22 -3.78
N GLY A 122 30.96 19.54 -2.60
CA GLY A 122 30.37 20.54 -1.72
C GLY A 122 30.39 21.97 -2.27
N GLU A 123 31.32 22.32 -3.17
CA GLU A 123 31.35 23.62 -3.83
C GLU A 123 30.28 23.69 -4.93
N LEU A 124 30.23 22.68 -5.80
CA LEU A 124 29.23 22.63 -6.88
C LEU A 124 27.81 22.51 -6.33
N ALA A 125 27.59 21.68 -5.32
CA ALA A 125 26.27 21.52 -4.71
C ALA A 125 25.77 22.83 -4.08
N ARG A 126 26.65 23.58 -3.39
CA ARG A 126 26.32 24.90 -2.85
C ARG A 126 26.04 25.91 -3.97
N GLY A 127 26.90 25.99 -4.98
CA GLY A 127 26.70 26.90 -6.12
C GLY A 127 25.40 26.62 -6.90
N LEU A 128 25.04 25.35 -7.11
CA LEU A 128 23.79 24.96 -7.76
C LEU A 128 22.55 25.31 -6.94
N ASN A 129 22.63 25.20 -5.61
CA ASN A 129 21.56 25.63 -4.71
C ASN A 129 21.42 27.16 -4.71
N GLU A 130 22.53 27.89 -4.70
CA GLU A 130 22.56 29.35 -4.76
C GLU A 130 21.96 29.86 -6.07
N LEU A 131 22.33 29.25 -7.21
CA LEU A 131 21.75 29.57 -8.51
C LEU A 131 20.22 29.42 -8.51
N ARG A 132 19.71 28.38 -7.85
CA ARG A 132 18.25 28.18 -7.71
C ARG A 132 17.61 29.29 -6.88
N HIS A 133 18.25 29.70 -5.78
CA HIS A 133 17.77 30.79 -4.93
C HIS A 133 17.73 32.11 -5.69
N ILE A 134 18.79 32.46 -6.42
CA ILE A 134 18.84 33.66 -7.27
C ILE A 134 17.74 33.62 -8.34
N LYS A 135 17.48 32.48 -8.97
CA LYS A 135 16.37 32.34 -9.93
C LYS A 135 14.99 32.58 -9.28
N GLN A 136 14.77 32.05 -8.08
CA GLN A 136 13.54 32.29 -7.32
C GLN A 136 13.40 33.77 -6.92
N GLU A 137 14.50 34.42 -6.52
CA GLU A 137 14.56 35.86 -6.27
C GLU A 137 14.21 36.66 -7.54
N ASN A 138 14.79 36.32 -8.68
CA ASN A 138 14.51 36.94 -9.98
C ASN A 138 13.03 36.82 -10.37
N THR A 139 12.40 35.66 -10.14
CA THR A 139 10.96 35.51 -10.37
C THR A 139 10.12 36.38 -9.44
N THR A 140 10.54 36.55 -8.19
CA THR A 140 9.84 37.36 -7.18
C THR A 140 9.97 38.86 -7.50
N LEU A 141 11.18 39.32 -7.86
CA LEU A 141 11.44 40.70 -8.27
C LEU A 141 10.67 41.08 -9.53
N ARG A 142 10.63 40.19 -10.54
CA ARG A 142 9.82 40.42 -11.77
C ARG A 142 8.33 40.55 -11.47
N ALA A 143 7.79 39.69 -10.59
CA ALA A 143 6.39 39.79 -10.19
C ALA A 143 6.11 41.09 -9.43
N GLY A 144 7.02 41.51 -8.55
CA GLY A 144 6.94 42.79 -7.85
C GLY A 144 6.96 44.00 -8.79
N LEU A 145 7.84 43.97 -9.80
CA LEU A 145 7.94 45.03 -10.80
C LEU A 145 6.64 45.20 -11.58
N GLU A 146 6.03 44.11 -12.05
CA GLU A 146 4.75 44.18 -12.77
C GLU A 146 3.63 44.72 -11.87
N GLN A 147 3.64 44.39 -10.58
CA GLN A 147 2.67 44.94 -9.63
C GLN A 147 2.85 46.45 -9.40
N VAL A 148 4.10 46.91 -9.20
CA VAL A 148 4.40 48.34 -9.00
C VAL A 148 4.11 49.13 -10.26
N LYS A 149 4.44 48.59 -11.44
CA LYS A 149 4.14 49.19 -12.74
C LYS A 149 2.63 49.35 -12.95
N GLY A 150 1.84 48.32 -12.67
CA GLY A 150 0.38 48.41 -12.74
C GLY A 150 -0.22 49.44 -11.78
N ALA A 151 0.33 49.55 -10.56
CA ALA A 151 -0.08 50.57 -9.60
C ALA A 151 0.31 51.98 -10.05
N TYR A 152 1.49 52.16 -10.65
CA TYR A 152 1.96 53.43 -11.19
C TYR A 152 1.09 53.89 -12.37
N ASP A 153 0.81 53.01 -13.33
CA ASP A 153 -0.04 53.32 -14.48
C ASP A 153 -1.46 53.71 -14.04
N SER A 154 -2.01 53.01 -13.02
CA SER A 154 -3.30 53.33 -12.43
C SER A 154 -3.30 54.71 -11.75
N GLN A 155 -2.28 55.02 -10.95
CA GLN A 155 -2.12 56.33 -10.31
C GLN A 155 -1.95 57.46 -11.33
N LEU A 156 -1.27 57.21 -12.44
CA LEU A 156 -1.11 58.19 -13.51
C LEU A 156 -2.45 58.51 -14.19
N LEU A 157 -3.26 57.49 -14.47
CA LEU A 157 -4.61 57.65 -15.03
C LEU A 157 -5.54 58.39 -14.07
N GLU A 158 -5.49 58.09 -12.77
CA GLU A 158 -6.26 58.81 -11.75
C GLU A 158 -5.85 60.28 -11.64
N LYS A 159 -4.54 60.57 -11.71
CA LYS A 159 -4.03 61.95 -11.74
C LYS A 159 -4.52 62.72 -12.97
N ILE A 160 -4.65 62.06 -14.12
CA ILE A 160 -5.22 62.66 -15.34
C ILE A 160 -6.74 62.87 -15.17
N ALA A 161 -7.43 61.95 -14.50
CA ALA A 161 -8.87 62.03 -14.23
C ALA A 161 -9.25 63.02 -13.11
N GLY A 162 -8.29 63.56 -12.36
CA GLY A 162 -8.52 64.54 -11.30
C GLY A 162 -9.03 63.96 -9.98
N GLU A 163 -9.07 62.63 -9.82
CA GLU A 163 -9.47 61.97 -8.57
C GLU A 163 -8.27 61.84 -7.62
N LYS A 164 -8.40 62.33 -6.38
CA LYS A 164 -7.41 62.11 -5.30
C LYS A 164 -7.88 60.98 -4.38
N LYS A 165 -7.34 59.78 -4.55
CA LYS A 165 -7.49 58.68 -3.58
C LYS A 165 -6.31 58.63 -2.60
N PRO A 166 -6.53 58.12 -1.37
CA PRO A 166 -5.43 57.82 -0.46
C PRO A 166 -4.61 56.63 -1.01
N GLY A 167 -3.34 56.89 -1.31
CA GLY A 167 -2.40 55.90 -1.87
C GLY A 167 -0.99 56.47 -2.01
N PRO A 168 0.02 55.62 -2.31
CA PRO A 168 1.39 56.08 -2.57
C PRO A 168 1.43 57.03 -3.78
N SER A 169 2.20 58.11 -3.68
CA SER A 169 2.31 59.11 -4.74
C SER A 169 2.99 58.51 -5.99
N ALA A 170 2.67 59.06 -7.17
CA ALA A 170 3.31 58.65 -8.43
C ALA A 170 4.86 58.75 -8.37
N GLU A 171 5.40 59.73 -7.65
CA GLU A 171 6.85 59.87 -7.42
C GLU A 171 7.41 58.77 -6.50
N GLY A 172 6.67 58.38 -5.46
CA GLY A 172 7.04 57.27 -4.58
C GLY A 172 7.05 55.93 -5.32
N LEU A 173 6.03 55.68 -6.15
CA LEU A 173 5.95 54.49 -7.00
C LEU A 173 7.06 54.45 -8.06
N ARG A 174 7.41 55.59 -8.65
CA ARG A 174 8.53 55.70 -9.59
C ARG A 174 9.86 55.34 -8.92
N LYS A 175 10.13 55.87 -7.72
CA LYS A 175 11.34 55.53 -6.97
C LYS A 175 11.39 54.04 -6.64
N GLN A 176 10.27 53.46 -6.23
CA GLN A 176 10.17 52.03 -5.95
C GLN A 176 10.42 51.17 -7.20
N LEU A 177 9.95 51.63 -8.38
CA LEU A 177 10.23 50.98 -9.66
C LEU A 177 11.72 51.01 -9.99
N ASP A 178 12.38 52.17 -9.86
CA ASP A 178 13.82 52.31 -10.13
C ASP A 178 14.68 51.44 -9.17
N GLU A 179 14.31 51.38 -7.90
CA GLU A 179 14.95 50.52 -6.90
C GLU A 179 14.81 49.03 -7.25
N GLN A 180 13.61 48.58 -7.64
CA GLN A 180 13.37 47.18 -8.03
C GLN A 180 14.03 46.80 -9.36
N ILE A 181 14.10 47.73 -10.33
CA ILE A 181 14.84 47.50 -11.59
C ILE A 181 16.32 47.29 -11.28
N THR A 182 16.90 48.17 -10.46
CA THR A 182 18.33 48.07 -10.09
C THR A 182 18.62 46.75 -9.36
N ALA A 183 17.75 46.35 -8.42
CA ALA A 183 17.88 45.09 -7.71
C ALA A 183 17.75 43.86 -8.64
N LEU A 184 16.82 43.92 -9.60
CA LEU A 184 16.66 42.86 -10.61
C LEU A 184 17.89 42.76 -11.52
N ASP A 185 18.41 43.88 -12.00
CA ASP A 185 19.59 43.91 -12.87
C ASP A 185 20.82 43.35 -12.17
N GLU A 186 21.03 43.71 -10.90
CA GLU A 186 22.11 43.14 -10.09
C GLU A 186 21.94 41.63 -9.90
N SER A 187 20.72 41.17 -9.62
CA SER A 187 20.42 39.76 -9.41
C SER A 187 20.54 38.92 -10.69
N VAL A 188 20.12 39.45 -11.84
CA VAL A 188 20.32 38.82 -13.16
C VAL A 188 21.81 38.74 -13.52
N ARG A 189 22.60 39.78 -13.20
CA ARG A 189 24.06 39.74 -13.39
C ARG A 189 24.70 38.64 -12.54
N ARG A 190 24.33 38.54 -11.25
CA ARG A 190 24.81 37.46 -10.36
C ARG A 190 24.42 36.08 -10.88
N GLU A 191 23.20 35.90 -11.37
CA GLU A 191 22.74 34.66 -12.01
C GLU A 191 23.66 34.29 -13.19
N GLY A 192 23.98 35.24 -14.06
CA GLY A 192 24.83 35.03 -15.23
C GLY A 192 26.28 34.68 -14.87
N GLU A 193 26.88 35.37 -13.91
CA GLU A 193 28.26 35.13 -13.45
C GLU A 193 28.41 33.76 -12.78
N LEU A 194 27.49 33.43 -11.86
CA LEU A 194 27.47 32.13 -11.20
C LEU A 194 27.16 31.02 -12.20
N GLY A 195 26.21 31.26 -13.10
CA GLY A 195 25.84 30.33 -14.17
C GLY A 195 27.03 29.98 -15.05
N GLN A 196 27.78 30.96 -15.55
CA GLN A 196 29.00 30.72 -16.35
C GLN A 196 30.08 29.96 -15.57
N THR A 197 30.24 30.28 -14.28
CA THR A 197 31.21 29.59 -13.42
C THR A 197 30.86 28.11 -13.28
N LEU A 198 29.59 27.80 -13.02
CA LEU A 198 29.08 26.43 -12.92
C LEU A 198 29.15 25.71 -14.27
N GLU A 199 28.78 26.36 -15.37
CA GLU A 199 28.87 25.75 -16.69
C GLU A 199 30.30 25.37 -17.08
N ARG A 200 31.32 26.13 -16.65
CA ARG A 200 32.73 25.81 -16.94
C ARG A 200 33.31 24.71 -16.04
N ALA A 201 32.58 24.26 -15.02
CA ALA A 201 33.10 23.25 -14.10
C ALA A 201 33.31 21.89 -14.83
N PRO A 202 34.46 21.23 -14.65
CA PRO A 202 34.82 20.04 -15.42
C PRO A 202 33.85 18.87 -15.20
N LYS A 203 33.32 18.70 -13.98
CA LYS A 203 32.34 17.65 -13.66
C LYS A 203 30.99 17.88 -14.35
N ILE A 204 30.56 19.14 -14.45
CA ILE A 204 29.32 19.52 -15.15
C ILE A 204 29.50 19.32 -16.66
N GLN A 205 30.64 19.72 -17.22
CA GLN A 205 30.98 19.49 -18.63
C GLN A 205 31.05 18.00 -18.98
N ALA A 206 31.67 17.16 -18.14
CA ALA A 206 31.70 15.72 -18.33
C ALA A 206 30.29 15.11 -18.35
N PHE A 207 29.40 15.58 -17.46
CA PHE A 207 28.00 15.16 -17.46
C PHE A 207 27.27 15.60 -18.74
N TYR A 208 27.50 16.84 -19.21
CA TYR A 208 26.90 17.33 -20.46
C TYR A 208 27.35 16.53 -21.68
N GLN A 209 28.64 16.20 -21.79
CA GLN A 209 29.16 15.36 -22.87
C GLN A 209 28.51 13.97 -22.90
N LEU A 210 28.28 13.37 -21.73
CA LEU A 210 27.53 12.11 -21.63
C LEU A 210 26.09 12.29 -22.13
N MET A 211 25.41 13.36 -21.73
CA MET A 211 24.02 13.62 -22.11
C MET A 211 23.85 13.97 -23.60
N GLU A 212 24.82 14.64 -24.21
CA GLU A 212 24.86 14.90 -25.65
C GLU A 212 25.04 13.61 -26.46
N GLY A 213 25.73 12.62 -25.90
CA GLY A 213 25.86 11.29 -26.50
C GLY A 213 24.61 10.40 -26.41
N VAL A 214 23.59 10.80 -25.64
CA VAL A 214 22.33 10.04 -25.50
C VAL A 214 21.36 10.42 -26.61
N SER A 215 21.13 9.49 -27.54
CA SER A 215 20.19 9.67 -28.64
C SER A 215 18.73 9.43 -28.22
N ASP A 216 17.77 9.86 -29.05
CA ASP A 216 16.36 9.52 -28.84
C ASP A 216 16.08 8.01 -28.97
N ALA A 217 16.90 7.30 -29.75
CA ALA A 217 16.87 5.84 -29.82
C ALA A 217 17.27 5.21 -28.48
N ASP A 218 18.27 5.77 -27.79
CA ASP A 218 18.69 5.31 -26.47
C ASP A 218 17.61 5.57 -25.41
N ARG A 219 16.98 6.75 -25.44
CA ARG A 219 15.87 7.10 -24.53
C ARG A 219 14.69 6.15 -24.70
N THR A 220 14.27 5.92 -25.95
CA THR A 220 13.16 5.01 -26.25
C THR A 220 13.50 3.55 -25.94
N GLY A 221 14.74 3.13 -26.21
CA GLY A 221 15.28 1.83 -25.81
C GLY A 221 15.22 1.61 -24.30
N LEU A 222 15.76 2.55 -23.52
CA LEU A 222 15.75 2.48 -22.05
C LEU A 222 14.31 2.44 -21.49
N ALA A 223 13.41 3.27 -22.03
CA ALA A 223 12.01 3.27 -21.62
C ALA A 223 11.28 1.96 -21.98
N ASN A 224 11.63 1.33 -23.10
CA ASN A 224 11.11 0.02 -23.49
C ASN A 224 11.64 -1.09 -22.56
N ASP A 225 12.93 -1.07 -22.24
CA ASP A 225 13.54 -2.03 -21.32
C ASP A 225 12.95 -1.91 -19.91
N LEU A 226 12.76 -0.68 -19.41
CA LEU A 226 12.07 -0.44 -18.14
C LEU A 226 10.65 -1.01 -18.14
N ARG A 227 9.87 -0.76 -19.21
CA ARG A 227 8.52 -1.32 -19.35
C ARG A 227 8.54 -2.85 -19.36
N ARG A 228 9.50 -3.47 -20.07
CA ARG A 228 9.66 -4.93 -20.13
C ARG A 228 10.03 -5.49 -18.75
N LEU A 229 10.95 -4.85 -18.03
CA LEU A 229 11.34 -5.25 -16.68
C LEU A 229 10.16 -5.16 -15.71
N ASN A 230 9.45 -4.03 -15.68
CA ASN A 230 8.26 -3.84 -14.84
C ASN A 230 7.13 -4.80 -15.17
N PHE A 231 6.96 -5.19 -16.43
CA PHE A 231 5.95 -6.15 -16.83
C PHE A 231 6.26 -7.57 -16.34
N TRP A 232 7.50 -8.03 -16.50
CA TRP A 232 7.90 -9.38 -16.12
C TRP A 232 8.25 -9.54 -14.64
N TYR A 233 8.59 -8.46 -13.95
CA TYR A 233 9.00 -8.52 -12.55
C TYR A 233 7.93 -9.12 -11.62
N PRO A 234 6.64 -8.74 -11.69
CA PRO A 234 5.58 -9.38 -10.89
C PRO A 234 5.49 -10.90 -11.12
N ALA A 235 5.58 -11.34 -12.38
CA ALA A 235 5.54 -12.75 -12.74
C ALA A 235 6.77 -13.51 -12.23
N LYS A 236 7.98 -12.93 -12.38
CA LYS A 236 9.22 -13.51 -11.85
C LYS A 236 9.18 -13.59 -10.33
N ARG A 237 8.74 -12.52 -9.65
CA ARG A 237 8.59 -12.46 -8.20
C ARG A 237 7.66 -13.54 -7.70
N LEU A 238 6.53 -13.76 -8.38
CA LEU A 238 5.62 -14.85 -8.07
C LEU A 238 6.27 -16.22 -8.30
N GLY A 239 6.99 -16.42 -9.41
CA GLY A 239 7.73 -17.65 -9.65
C GLY A 239 8.70 -18.00 -8.52
N TRP A 240 9.47 -17.03 -8.03
CA TRP A 240 10.37 -17.19 -6.88
C TRP A 240 9.63 -17.47 -5.57
N GLN A 241 8.47 -16.86 -5.35
CA GLN A 241 7.63 -17.16 -4.19
C GLN A 241 7.07 -18.59 -4.26
N MET A 242 6.60 -19.01 -5.42
CA MET A 242 6.06 -20.35 -5.65
C MET A 242 7.14 -21.43 -5.55
N LEU A 243 8.37 -21.13 -5.98
CA LEU A 243 9.52 -22.02 -5.82
C LEU A 243 9.82 -22.32 -4.34
N PHE A 244 9.59 -21.37 -3.44
CA PHE A 244 9.74 -21.57 -2.01
C PHE A 244 8.50 -22.23 -1.37
N LEU A 245 7.30 -21.79 -1.74
CA LEU A 245 6.05 -22.22 -1.09
C LEU A 245 5.55 -23.59 -1.55
N LEU A 246 5.69 -23.93 -2.85
CA LEU A 246 5.15 -25.18 -3.39
C LEU A 246 5.82 -26.43 -2.80
N PRO A 247 7.16 -26.51 -2.65
CA PRO A 247 7.78 -27.66 -2.00
C PRO A 247 7.32 -27.84 -0.55
N LEU A 248 7.23 -26.73 0.20
CA LEU A 248 6.75 -26.75 1.58
C LEU A 248 5.30 -27.24 1.67
N LEU A 249 4.43 -26.73 0.79
CA LEU A 249 3.03 -27.12 0.71
C LEU A 249 2.89 -28.60 0.32
N ALA A 250 3.71 -29.08 -0.63
CA ALA A 250 3.72 -30.48 -1.06
C ALA A 250 4.10 -31.42 0.08
N VAL A 251 5.13 -31.07 0.88
CA VAL A 251 5.54 -31.84 2.06
C VAL A 251 4.41 -31.90 3.09
N PHE A 252 3.80 -30.77 3.45
CA PHE A 252 2.69 -30.76 4.41
C PHE A 252 1.45 -31.46 3.89
N TYR A 253 1.14 -31.33 2.60
CA TYR A 253 0.03 -32.03 1.96
C TYR A 253 0.25 -33.55 1.99
N PHE A 254 1.43 -34.03 1.60
CA PHE A 254 1.76 -35.45 1.61
C PHE A 254 1.75 -36.02 3.02
N TRP A 255 2.32 -35.30 3.98
CA TRP A 255 2.30 -35.71 5.39
C TRP A 255 0.87 -35.78 5.94
N ASN A 256 0.03 -34.78 5.63
CA ASN A 256 -1.36 -34.76 6.06
C ASN A 256 -2.15 -35.92 5.43
N SER A 257 -2.02 -36.14 4.12
CA SER A 257 -2.67 -37.25 3.42
C SER A 257 -2.29 -38.62 4.03
N ARG A 258 -0.99 -38.82 4.28
CA ARG A 258 -0.47 -40.06 4.89
C ARG A 258 -0.90 -40.24 6.35
N SER A 259 -1.06 -39.16 7.10
CA SER A 259 -1.54 -39.20 8.49
C SER A 259 -3.01 -39.53 8.58
N VAL A 260 -3.83 -39.00 7.66
CA VAL A 260 -5.24 -39.34 7.51
C VAL A 260 -5.42 -40.79 7.09
N ALA A 261 -4.61 -41.28 6.14
CA ALA A 261 -4.69 -42.66 5.67
C ALA A 261 -4.30 -43.70 6.74
N ARG A 262 -3.53 -43.31 7.75
CA ARG A 262 -3.03 -44.20 8.82
C ARG A 262 -3.68 -43.98 10.19
N ASP A 263 -4.73 -43.17 10.25
CA ASP A 263 -5.50 -42.86 11.46
C ASP A 263 -4.62 -42.50 12.67
N ARG A 264 -3.63 -41.62 12.47
CA ARG A 264 -2.72 -41.17 13.53
C ARG A 264 -3.22 -39.83 14.09
N PRO A 265 -3.93 -39.81 15.24
CA PRO A 265 -4.70 -38.65 15.70
C PRO A 265 -3.84 -37.41 15.97
N TYR A 266 -2.68 -37.60 16.62
CA TYR A 266 -1.74 -36.50 16.90
C TYR A 266 -1.09 -35.92 15.64
N GLN A 267 -0.66 -36.79 14.71
CA GLN A 267 -0.03 -36.36 13.47
C GLN A 267 -1.04 -35.65 12.56
N MET A 268 -2.28 -36.14 12.52
CA MET A 268 -3.38 -35.54 11.76
C MET A 268 -3.70 -34.11 12.22
N LEU A 269 -3.70 -33.87 13.54
CA LEU A 269 -3.94 -32.54 14.09
C LEU A 269 -2.83 -31.58 13.68
N VAL A 270 -1.58 -31.93 13.95
CA VAL A 270 -0.42 -31.08 13.62
C VAL A 270 -0.32 -30.85 12.11
N SER A 271 -0.42 -31.90 11.28
CA SER A 271 -0.33 -31.77 9.82
C SER A 271 -1.46 -30.93 9.22
N SER A 272 -2.66 -30.98 9.80
CA SER A 272 -3.79 -30.14 9.36
C SER A 272 -3.55 -28.67 9.66
N HIS A 273 -3.03 -28.34 10.85
CA HIS A 273 -2.67 -26.97 11.22
C HIS A 273 -1.54 -26.42 10.32
N LEU A 274 -0.46 -27.20 10.14
CA LEU A 274 0.65 -26.83 9.25
C LEU A 274 0.20 -26.55 7.83
N LEU A 275 -0.69 -27.39 7.28
CA LEU A 275 -1.23 -27.21 5.94
C LEU A 275 -2.05 -25.91 5.83
N VAL A 276 -2.88 -25.60 6.84
CA VAL A 276 -3.64 -24.34 6.88
C VAL A 276 -2.69 -23.15 6.94
N VAL A 277 -1.73 -23.17 7.87
CA VAL A 277 -0.77 -22.08 8.09
C VAL A 277 0.07 -21.82 6.83
N ALA A 278 0.54 -22.87 6.14
CA ALA A 278 1.31 -22.73 4.91
C ALA A 278 0.47 -22.24 3.71
N THR A 279 -0.85 -22.46 3.72
CA THR A 279 -1.76 -21.95 2.69
C THR A 279 -2.05 -20.45 2.85
N ILE A 280 -1.92 -19.90 4.07
CA ILE A 280 -2.18 -18.48 4.34
C ILE A 280 -1.29 -17.57 3.48
N PRO A 281 0.06 -17.69 3.47
CA PRO A 281 0.92 -16.87 2.61
C PRO A 281 0.58 -16.99 1.13
N LEU A 282 0.23 -18.19 0.66
CA LEU A 282 -0.18 -18.43 -0.73
C LEU A 282 -1.44 -17.63 -1.09
N LEU A 283 -2.46 -17.66 -0.23
CA LEU A 283 -3.69 -16.89 -0.43
C LEU A 283 -3.39 -15.38 -0.51
N PHE A 284 -2.58 -14.86 0.42
CA PHE A 284 -2.17 -13.45 0.40
C PHE A 284 -1.45 -13.07 -0.90
N LYS A 285 -0.56 -13.94 -1.42
CA LYS A 285 0.15 -13.69 -2.68
C LYS A 285 -0.73 -13.76 -3.92
N ILE A 286 -1.71 -14.67 -3.96
CA ILE A 286 -2.71 -14.71 -5.03
C ILE A 286 -3.54 -13.43 -5.01
N ILE A 287 -3.93 -12.95 -3.83
CA ILE A 287 -4.66 -11.69 -3.67
C ILE A 287 -3.80 -10.51 -4.12
N GLU A 288 -2.54 -10.41 -3.66
CA GLU A 288 -1.58 -9.36 -4.09
C GLU A 288 -1.43 -9.35 -5.62
N LEU A 289 -1.24 -10.51 -6.24
CA LEU A 289 -1.16 -10.66 -7.71
C LEU A 289 -2.44 -10.20 -8.41
N ALA A 290 -3.61 -10.60 -7.90
CA ALA A 290 -4.88 -10.17 -8.44
C ALA A 290 -5.02 -8.64 -8.33
N TYR A 291 -4.62 -8.04 -7.21
CA TYR A 291 -4.63 -6.59 -7.05
C TYR A 291 -3.60 -5.85 -7.92
N ASP A 292 -2.45 -6.45 -8.25
CA ASP A 292 -1.43 -5.82 -9.10
C ASP A 292 -1.75 -5.92 -10.60
N ILE A 293 -2.30 -7.06 -11.05
CA ILE A 293 -2.61 -7.31 -12.47
C ILE A 293 -3.96 -6.68 -12.88
N LEU A 294 -4.97 -6.75 -12.02
CA LEU A 294 -6.36 -6.40 -12.36
C LEU A 294 -6.70 -4.88 -12.42
N PRO A 295 -5.99 -3.91 -11.80
CA PRO A 295 -6.63 -2.64 -11.42
C PRO A 295 -6.63 -1.57 -12.52
N ARG A 296 -5.82 -1.69 -13.59
CA ARG A 296 -5.58 -0.53 -14.49
C ARG A 296 -5.94 -0.73 -15.95
N ARG A 297 -5.95 -1.94 -16.51
CA ARG A 297 -6.34 -2.13 -17.92
C ARG A 297 -7.70 -2.81 -18.06
N PHE A 298 -8.01 -3.78 -17.22
CA PHE A 298 -9.32 -4.43 -17.25
C PHE A 298 -10.45 -3.43 -16.95
N PHE A 299 -10.34 -2.66 -15.87
CA PHE A 299 -11.34 -1.64 -15.55
C PHE A 299 -11.39 -0.51 -16.59
N ARG A 300 -10.27 -0.07 -17.16
CA ARG A 300 -10.28 0.94 -18.24
C ARG A 300 -10.95 0.41 -19.50
N HIS A 301 -10.54 -0.76 -20.00
CA HIS A 301 -11.20 -1.35 -21.17
C HIS A 301 -12.67 -1.69 -20.93
N LEU A 302 -13.04 -2.10 -19.71
CA LEU A 302 -14.43 -2.32 -19.33
C LEU A 302 -15.21 -0.99 -19.32
N ILE A 303 -14.65 0.07 -18.73
CA ILE A 303 -15.26 1.41 -18.71
C ILE A 303 -15.37 1.98 -20.13
N ASP A 304 -14.30 1.91 -20.93
CA ASP A 304 -14.27 2.37 -22.33
C ASP A 304 -15.30 1.61 -23.17
N LEU A 305 -15.47 0.30 -22.95
CA LEU A 305 -16.52 -0.51 -23.60
C LEU A 305 -17.92 -0.07 -23.13
N LEU A 306 -18.13 0.16 -21.83
CA LEU A 306 -19.42 0.63 -21.31
C LEU A 306 -19.75 2.07 -21.76
N GLU A 307 -18.74 2.92 -21.93
CA GLU A 307 -18.86 4.29 -22.43
C GLU A 307 -19.16 4.31 -23.94
N ALA A 308 -18.52 3.42 -24.71
CA ALA A 308 -18.82 3.21 -26.14
C ALA A 308 -20.27 2.76 -26.37
N ILE A 309 -20.88 2.02 -25.43
CA ILE A 309 -22.29 1.59 -25.50
C ILE A 309 -23.23 2.62 -24.81
N LYS A 310 -22.74 3.82 -24.46
CA LYS A 310 -23.48 4.90 -23.75
C LYS A 310 -24.20 4.44 -22.49
N LEU A 311 -23.69 3.40 -21.85
CA LEU A 311 -24.37 2.65 -20.79
C LEU A 311 -23.75 2.89 -19.41
N VAL A 312 -23.18 4.09 -19.24
CA VAL A 312 -22.51 4.58 -18.01
C VAL A 312 -23.44 4.50 -16.78
N ALA A 313 -24.75 4.62 -16.97
CA ALA A 313 -25.73 4.48 -15.89
C ALA A 313 -25.82 3.04 -15.34
N ILE A 314 -25.71 2.01 -16.19
CA ILE A 314 -25.79 0.60 -15.75
C ILE A 314 -24.60 0.21 -14.87
N TRP A 315 -23.43 0.82 -15.07
CA TRP A 315 -22.28 0.63 -14.18
C TRP A 315 -22.61 1.02 -12.73
N HIS A 316 -23.24 2.17 -12.54
CA HIS A 316 -23.61 2.65 -11.21
C HIS A 316 -24.65 1.72 -10.55
N TYR A 317 -25.64 1.26 -11.30
CA TYR A 317 -26.60 0.27 -10.81
C TYR A 317 -25.95 -1.07 -10.45
N LEU A 318 -24.96 -1.53 -11.22
CA LEU A 318 -24.22 -2.76 -10.95
C LEU A 318 -23.38 -2.65 -9.67
N VAL A 319 -22.68 -1.52 -9.47
CA VAL A 319 -21.89 -1.26 -8.25
C VAL A 319 -22.80 -1.22 -7.02
N ILE A 320 -23.95 -0.54 -7.11
CA ILE A 320 -24.95 -0.52 -6.04
C ILE A 320 -25.46 -1.94 -5.74
N ALA A 321 -25.77 -2.73 -6.78
CA ALA A 321 -26.24 -4.10 -6.62
C ALA A 321 -25.18 -5.02 -5.95
N VAL A 322 -23.91 -4.89 -6.34
CA VAL A 322 -22.79 -5.63 -5.72
C VAL A 322 -22.62 -5.22 -4.25
N ALA A 323 -22.68 -3.93 -3.94
CA ALA A 323 -22.59 -3.44 -2.57
C ALA A 323 -23.73 -4.01 -1.70
N ILE A 324 -24.96 -4.02 -2.20
CA ILE A 324 -26.12 -4.61 -1.52
C ILE A 324 -25.92 -6.12 -1.33
N ALA A 325 -25.45 -6.85 -2.35
CA ALA A 325 -25.18 -8.28 -2.26
C ALA A 325 -24.10 -8.61 -1.20
N VAL A 326 -23.02 -7.82 -1.15
CA VAL A 326 -21.97 -7.97 -0.13
C VAL A 326 -22.52 -7.67 1.25
N ALA A 327 -23.31 -6.60 1.42
CA ALA A 327 -23.95 -6.29 2.70
C ALA A 327 -24.89 -7.42 3.16
N MET A 328 -25.74 -7.94 2.27
CA MET A 328 -26.61 -9.09 2.57
C MET A 328 -25.79 -10.33 2.94
N ALA A 329 -24.71 -10.62 2.21
CA ALA A 329 -23.82 -11.74 2.51
C ALA A 329 -23.15 -11.59 3.89
N LEU A 330 -22.68 -10.38 4.23
CA LEU A 330 -22.13 -10.09 5.56
C LEU A 330 -23.19 -10.29 6.64
N ILE A 331 -24.38 -9.69 6.51
CA ILE A 331 -25.47 -9.85 7.47
C ILE A 331 -25.80 -11.34 7.66
N TYR A 332 -25.93 -12.09 6.57
CA TYR A 332 -26.18 -13.53 6.60
C TYR A 332 -25.08 -14.30 7.35
N LEU A 333 -23.81 -13.99 7.08
CA LEU A 333 -22.68 -14.62 7.73
C LEU A 333 -22.63 -14.29 9.24
N PHE A 334 -22.91 -13.04 9.63
CA PHE A 334 -22.96 -12.62 11.02
C PHE A 334 -24.11 -13.32 11.77
N GLN A 335 -25.31 -13.33 11.20
CA GLN A 335 -26.47 -14.00 11.82
C GLN A 335 -26.26 -15.50 11.94
N ARG A 336 -25.80 -16.18 10.88
CA ARG A 336 -25.67 -17.65 10.87
C ARG A 336 -24.45 -18.17 11.65
N LYS A 337 -23.34 -17.43 11.66
CA LYS A 337 -22.04 -17.95 12.12
C LYS A 337 -21.59 -17.40 13.48
N LEU A 338 -21.91 -16.14 13.81
CA LEU A 338 -21.53 -15.51 15.08
C LEU A 338 -22.63 -15.60 16.15
N PHE A 339 -23.90 -15.57 15.74
CA PHE A 339 -25.07 -15.64 16.63
C PHE A 339 -25.93 -16.87 16.38
N SER A 340 -25.34 -18.07 16.29
CA SER A 340 -26.18 -19.28 16.28
C SER A 340 -27.02 -19.30 17.58
N PRO A 341 -28.36 -19.26 17.51
CA PRO A 341 -29.22 -19.06 18.67
C PRO A 341 -28.97 -20.13 19.75
N GLU A 342 -28.70 -21.37 19.33
CA GLU A 342 -28.34 -22.46 20.23
C GLU A 342 -27.10 -22.17 21.10
N ARG A 343 -26.05 -21.55 20.54
CA ARG A 343 -24.81 -21.24 21.29
C ARG A 343 -24.98 -20.05 22.23
N VAL A 344 -25.78 -19.06 21.83
CA VAL A 344 -26.11 -17.91 22.70
C VAL A 344 -26.92 -18.41 23.89
N LEU A 345 -27.90 -19.27 23.63
CA LEU A 345 -28.74 -19.91 24.64
C LEU A 345 -27.94 -20.80 25.60
N GLN A 346 -27.06 -21.66 25.09
CA GLN A 346 -26.17 -22.48 25.92
C GLN A 346 -25.25 -21.61 26.81
N ARG A 347 -24.71 -20.51 26.28
CA ARG A 347 -23.87 -19.59 27.07
C ARG A 347 -24.67 -18.86 28.14
N ARG A 348 -25.90 -18.42 27.85
CA ARG A 348 -26.78 -17.77 28.82
C ARG A 348 -27.13 -18.72 29.97
N ILE A 349 -27.55 -19.94 29.65
CA ILE A 349 -27.84 -20.99 30.64
C ILE A 349 -26.60 -21.27 31.51
N ALA A 350 -25.42 -21.42 30.92
CA ALA A 350 -24.18 -21.65 31.66
C ALA A 350 -23.76 -20.48 32.58
N ARG A 351 -24.23 -19.26 32.31
CA ARG A 351 -23.96 -18.06 33.12
C ARG A 351 -25.06 -17.74 34.14
N GLY A 352 -26.14 -18.53 34.17
CA GLY A 352 -27.31 -18.26 35.01
C GLY A 352 -28.12 -17.05 34.53
N GLU A 353 -28.12 -16.77 33.24
CA GLU A 353 -28.90 -15.69 32.62
C GLU A 353 -30.23 -16.23 32.06
N CYS A 354 -31.27 -15.39 32.05
CA CYS A 354 -32.55 -15.70 31.44
C CYS A 354 -32.38 -16.08 29.97
N HIS A 355 -32.92 -17.24 29.57
CA HIS A 355 -32.81 -17.72 28.19
C HIS A 355 -33.37 -16.71 27.15
N ALA A 356 -34.48 -16.04 27.48
CA ALA A 356 -35.15 -15.08 26.61
C ALA A 356 -34.44 -13.71 26.57
N CYS A 357 -34.43 -12.95 27.67
CA CYS A 357 -33.92 -11.56 27.67
C CYS A 357 -32.44 -11.40 28.04
N GLY A 358 -31.77 -12.42 28.59
CA GLY A 358 -30.36 -12.34 28.98
C GLY A 358 -30.08 -11.64 30.32
N LEU A 359 -31.10 -11.29 31.10
CA LEU A 359 -30.91 -10.77 32.46
C LEU A 359 -30.32 -11.85 33.37
N ARG A 360 -29.32 -11.51 34.19
CA ARG A 360 -28.75 -12.44 35.18
C ARG A 360 -29.78 -12.76 36.27
N LEU A 361 -30.02 -14.04 36.51
CA LEU A 361 -31.07 -14.50 37.42
C LEU A 361 -30.47 -15.01 38.74
N PRO A 362 -31.17 -14.83 39.88
CA PRO A 362 -30.86 -15.55 41.11
C PRO A 362 -30.97 -17.08 40.90
N PRO A 363 -30.14 -17.89 41.57
CA PRO A 363 -30.19 -19.34 41.43
C PRO A 363 -31.58 -19.89 41.82
N GLY A 364 -32.13 -20.77 40.97
CA GLY A 364 -33.42 -21.41 41.21
C GLY A 364 -34.67 -20.61 40.81
N SER A 365 -34.54 -19.44 40.19
CA SER A 365 -35.69 -18.65 39.72
C SER A 365 -36.46 -19.40 38.61
N ARG A 366 -37.74 -19.72 38.86
CA ARG A 366 -38.59 -20.41 37.87
C ARG A 366 -39.02 -19.51 36.70
N HIS A 367 -39.17 -18.21 36.95
CA HIS A 367 -39.56 -17.21 35.96
C HIS A 367 -38.61 -16.02 36.00
N CYS A 368 -38.43 -15.36 34.85
CA CYS A 368 -37.64 -14.13 34.78
C CYS A 368 -38.46 -12.94 35.31
N PRO A 369 -37.93 -12.13 36.26
CA PRO A 369 -38.64 -10.97 36.78
C PRO A 369 -38.76 -9.83 35.76
N ALA A 370 -37.92 -9.80 34.72
CA ALA A 370 -37.95 -8.73 33.71
C ALA A 370 -38.81 -9.05 32.48
N CYS A 371 -38.94 -10.32 32.09
CA CYS A 371 -39.70 -10.69 30.88
C CYS A 371 -40.72 -11.82 31.08
N GLY A 372 -40.88 -12.34 32.30
CA GLY A 372 -41.86 -13.38 32.63
C GLY A 372 -41.56 -14.79 32.09
N ALA A 373 -40.48 -14.97 31.32
CA ALA A 373 -40.19 -16.26 30.68
C ALA A 373 -39.89 -17.38 31.70
N ALA A 374 -40.51 -18.55 31.51
CA ALA A 374 -40.31 -19.74 32.33
C ALA A 374 -38.98 -20.43 32.03
N GLN A 375 -38.10 -20.51 33.02
CA GLN A 375 -36.74 -21.06 32.86
C GLN A 375 -36.70 -22.59 32.90
N PHE A 376 -37.73 -23.22 33.50
CA PHE A 376 -37.84 -24.66 33.64
C PHE A 376 -39.15 -25.17 33.03
N ARG A 377 -39.09 -26.38 32.49
CA ARG A 377 -40.21 -27.20 32.04
C ARG A 377 -40.16 -28.55 32.75
N GLU A 378 -41.27 -29.26 32.78
CA GLU A 378 -41.32 -30.62 33.29
C GLU A 378 -40.80 -31.61 32.24
N CYS A 379 -39.90 -32.52 32.62
CA CYS A 379 -39.42 -33.58 31.74
C CYS A 379 -40.49 -34.64 31.52
N ARG A 380 -40.70 -35.08 30.28
CA ARG A 380 -41.73 -36.09 29.94
C ARG A 380 -41.42 -37.50 30.46
N HIS A 381 -40.17 -37.79 30.75
CA HIS A 381 -39.72 -39.12 31.17
C HIS A 381 -39.60 -39.29 32.68
N CYS A 382 -39.15 -38.26 33.39
CA CYS A 382 -38.90 -38.34 34.84
C CYS A 382 -39.71 -37.35 35.68
N HIS A 383 -40.53 -36.50 35.05
CA HIS A 383 -41.38 -35.50 35.71
C HIS A 383 -40.62 -34.48 36.59
N GLN A 384 -39.29 -34.43 36.50
CA GLN A 384 -38.46 -33.46 37.20
C GLN A 384 -38.34 -32.15 36.41
N PRO A 385 -38.14 -31.00 37.08
CA PRO A 385 -37.98 -29.71 36.42
C PRO A 385 -36.63 -29.63 35.69
N THR A 386 -36.65 -29.57 34.36
CA THR A 386 -35.46 -29.39 33.52
C THR A 386 -35.51 -28.04 32.80
N LEU A 387 -34.37 -27.55 32.32
CA LEU A 387 -34.28 -26.25 31.63
C LEU A 387 -35.00 -26.31 30.26
N THR A 388 -35.83 -25.32 29.96
CA THR A 388 -36.79 -25.31 28.84
C THR A 388 -36.18 -25.58 27.46
N HIS A 389 -34.92 -25.20 27.24
CA HIS A 389 -34.24 -25.33 25.94
C HIS A 389 -32.99 -26.22 25.97
N CYS A 390 -32.83 -27.04 27.01
CA CYS A 390 -31.79 -28.07 27.03
C CYS A 390 -32.21 -29.28 26.19
N ARG A 391 -31.28 -29.83 25.40
CA ARG A 391 -31.54 -31.04 24.57
C ARG A 391 -31.70 -32.32 25.39
N PHE A 392 -31.19 -32.33 26.62
CA PHE A 392 -31.22 -33.47 27.51
C PHE A 392 -31.69 -33.02 28.89
N CYS A 393 -32.44 -33.88 29.57
CA CYS A 393 -32.86 -33.64 30.93
C CYS A 393 -31.67 -33.61 31.88
N THR A 394 -31.61 -32.59 32.74
CA THR A 394 -30.53 -32.46 33.75
C THR A 394 -30.54 -33.55 34.82
N PHE A 395 -31.69 -34.21 35.03
CA PHE A 395 -31.87 -35.29 36.00
C PHE A 395 -31.66 -36.70 35.41
N CYS A 396 -32.37 -37.08 34.35
CA CYS A 396 -32.29 -38.44 33.78
C CYS A 396 -31.42 -38.57 32.52
N GLY A 397 -30.91 -37.47 31.96
CA GLY A 397 -30.06 -37.48 30.76
C GLY A 397 -30.77 -37.87 29.45
N GLN A 398 -32.06 -38.19 29.47
CA GLN A 398 -32.82 -38.49 28.26
C GLN A 398 -33.16 -37.21 27.48
N ALA A 399 -33.18 -37.32 26.16
CA ALA A 399 -33.69 -36.25 25.31
C ALA A 399 -35.21 -36.20 25.45
N ASP A 400 -35.75 -35.00 25.67
CA ASP A 400 -37.21 -34.77 25.75
C ASP A 400 -37.92 -34.96 24.40
#